data_AF-A0A9E5FRM9-F1
#
_entry.id   AF-A0A9E5FRM9-F1
#
_cell.length_a   1.000
_cell.length_b   1.000
_cell.length_c   1.000
_cell.angle_alpha   90.00
_cell.angle_beta   90.00
_cell.angle_gamma   90.00
#
_symmetry.space_group_name_H-M   'P 1'
#
loop_
_entity.id
_entity.type
_entity.pdbx_description
1 polymer ?
#
loop_
_entity_poly.entity_id
_entity_poly.type
_entity_poly.pdbx_seq_one_letter_code
_entity_poly.pdbx_strand_id
1 'polypeptide(L)'
;MSATLALRQAHALLLRGTEGEPVADPRRTPHMEGFLAGKPVVLEPPQTGTLLNLPPLPPGPEAQATAVYIRSVLDGQQEVPASIAIQVAHIVQLHAQISYSQIS
;
A
#
# COMPACT_ATOMS: atom_id res chain seq x y z
N MET A 1 11.97 -8.14 -7.96
CA MET A 1 12.18 -7.56 -6.61
C MET A 1 12.17 -8.61 -5.50
N SER A 2 11.22 -9.55 -5.43
CA SER A 2 11.14 -10.56 -4.35
C SER A 2 12.46 -11.29 -4.07
N ALA A 3 13.16 -11.81 -5.09
CA ALA A 3 14.46 -12.46 -4.91
C ALA A 3 15.52 -11.53 -4.27
N THR A 4 15.54 -10.26 -4.64
CA THR A 4 16.44 -9.25 -4.04
C THR A 4 16.10 -9.03 -2.57
N LEU A 5 14.82 -8.88 -2.22
CA LEU A 5 14.38 -8.70 -0.83
C LEU A 5 14.73 -9.92 0.03
N ALA A 6 14.56 -11.12 -0.51
CA ALA A 6 14.96 -12.37 0.15
C ALA A 6 16.47 -12.42 0.40
N LEU A 7 17.29 -12.19 -0.63
CA LEU A 7 18.75 -12.21 -0.52
C LEU A 7 19.30 -11.14 0.43
N ARG A 8 18.65 -9.97 0.50
CA ARG A 8 19.03 -8.89 1.40
C ARG A 8 18.52 -9.06 2.82
N GLN A 9 17.78 -10.13 3.11
CA GLN A 9 17.07 -10.34 4.36
C GLN A 9 16.23 -9.12 4.77
N ALA A 10 15.61 -8.47 3.79
CA ALA A 10 14.89 -7.22 4.02
C ALA A 10 13.58 -7.44 4.79
N HIS A 11 13.20 -6.43 5.56
CA HIS A 11 11.83 -6.22 5.98
C HIS A 11 11.16 -5.26 5.01
N ALA A 12 10.09 -5.68 4.33
CA ALA A 12 9.50 -4.89 3.27
C ALA A 12 8.02 -5.22 3.03
N LEU A 13 7.31 -4.30 2.41
CA LEU A 13 6.06 -4.55 1.71
C LEU A 13 6.31 -4.38 0.21
N LEU A 14 5.98 -5.39 -0.58
CA LEU A 14 6.10 -5.40 -2.03
C LEU A 14 4.71 -5.41 -2.67
N LEU A 15 4.49 -4.47 -3.59
CA LEU A 15 3.29 -4.38 -4.41
C LEU A 15 3.66 -3.76 -5.76
N ARG A 16 2.76 -3.87 -6.74
CA ARG A 16 2.90 -3.19 -8.05
C ARG A 16 2.04 -1.93 -8.07
N GLY A 17 2.68 -0.77 -7.96
CA GLY A 17 2.02 0.52 -8.20
C GLY A 17 1.78 0.79 -9.68
N THR A 18 1.08 1.88 -9.99
CA THR A 18 0.70 2.26 -11.37
C THR A 18 1.89 2.71 -12.21
N GLU A 19 2.84 3.42 -11.61
CA GLU A 19 4.01 4.03 -12.30
C GLU A 19 5.35 3.62 -11.66
N GLY A 20 5.34 2.57 -10.84
CA GLY A 20 6.51 2.14 -10.05
C GLY A 20 6.60 2.77 -8.66
N GLU A 21 5.72 3.72 -8.35
CA GLU A 21 5.50 4.24 -7.00
C GLU A 21 5.15 3.10 -6.02
N PRO A 22 5.68 3.11 -4.78
CA PRO A 22 5.40 2.09 -3.76
C PRO A 22 4.06 2.36 -3.05
N VAL A 23 3.02 2.72 -3.80
CA VAL A 23 1.68 3.05 -3.29
C VAL A 23 0.64 2.23 -4.06
N ALA A 24 -0.35 1.71 -3.33
CA ALA A 24 -1.46 1.00 -3.93
C ALA A 24 -2.25 1.92 -4.87
N ASP A 25 -2.69 1.40 -6.02
CA ASP A 25 -3.61 2.16 -6.89
C ASP A 25 -4.87 2.48 -6.09
N PRO A 26 -5.25 3.76 -5.91
CA PRO A 26 -6.43 4.11 -5.12
C PRO A 26 -7.72 3.50 -5.68
N ARG A 27 -7.76 3.15 -6.97
CA ARG A 27 -8.93 2.59 -7.66
C ARG A 27 -9.08 1.08 -7.48
N ARG A 28 -8.00 0.35 -7.19
CA ARG A 28 -7.99 -1.11 -7.17
C ARG A 28 -6.93 -1.64 -6.20
N THR A 29 -7.32 -2.55 -5.32
CA THR A 29 -6.36 -3.22 -4.44
C THR A 29 -5.41 -4.10 -5.25
N PRO A 30 -4.09 -3.82 -5.25
CA PRO A 30 -3.11 -4.69 -5.89
C PRO A 30 -2.81 -5.90 -5.00
N HIS A 31 -2.14 -6.90 -5.56
CA HIS A 31 -1.50 -7.92 -4.73
C HIS A 31 -0.43 -7.29 -3.84
N MET A 32 -0.39 -7.69 -2.56
CA MET A 32 0.61 -7.26 -1.60
C MET A 32 1.30 -8.47 -0.95
N GLU A 33 2.63 -8.47 -1.00
CA GLU A 33 3.52 -9.47 -0.41
C GLU A 33 4.43 -8.80 0.62
N GLY A 34 4.38 -9.26 1.87
CA GLY A 34 5.28 -8.83 2.93
C GLY A 34 6.58 -9.64 2.91
N PHE A 35 7.64 -9.07 3.48
CA PHE A 35 8.90 -9.75 3.74
C PHE A 35 9.31 -9.49 5.19
N LEU A 36 9.66 -10.55 5.92
CA LEU A 36 10.24 -10.49 7.26
C LEU A 36 11.60 -11.18 7.25
N ALA A 37 12.68 -10.42 7.44
CA ALA A 37 14.06 -10.94 7.36
C ALA A 37 14.30 -11.73 6.05
N GLY A 38 13.72 -11.25 4.94
CA GLY A 38 13.78 -11.89 3.62
C GLY A 38 12.80 -13.05 3.40
N LYS A 39 12.01 -13.45 4.40
CA LYS A 39 10.98 -14.49 4.25
C LYS A 39 9.67 -13.88 3.73
N PRO A 40 9.13 -14.32 2.58
CA PRO A 40 7.88 -13.79 2.05
C PRO A 40 6.67 -14.21 2.90
N VAL A 41 5.70 -13.32 3.00
CA VAL A 41 4.41 -13.52 3.68
C VAL A 41 3.32 -12.94 2.77
N VAL A 42 2.30 -13.73 2.42
CA VAL A 42 1.17 -13.23 1.65
C VAL A 42 0.30 -12.36 2.54
N LEU A 43 0.02 -11.12 2.12
CA LEU A 43 -0.75 -10.15 2.92
C LEU A 43 -2.10 -9.85 2.31
N GLU A 44 -2.15 -9.56 1.00
CA GLU A 44 -3.38 -9.17 0.32
C GLU A 44 -3.45 -9.78 -1.10
N PRO A 45 -4.55 -10.47 -1.45
CA PRO A 45 -4.79 -10.86 -2.83
C PRO A 45 -5.17 -9.65 -3.69
N PRO A 46 -4.92 -9.68 -5.01
CA PRO A 46 -5.38 -8.61 -5.90
C PRO A 46 -6.91 -8.62 -6.01
N GLN A 47 -7.52 -7.44 -6.03
CA GLN A 47 -8.95 -7.32 -6.34
C GLN A 47 -9.20 -7.75 -7.79
N THR A 48 -10.08 -8.75 -7.97
CA THR A 48 -10.47 -9.29 -9.28
C THR A 48 -11.80 -8.72 -9.77
N GLY A 49 -12.05 -8.79 -11.08
CA GLY A 49 -13.31 -8.35 -11.69
C GLY A 49 -13.39 -6.85 -12.01
N THR A 50 -14.55 -6.43 -12.50
CA THR A 50 -14.84 -5.04 -12.91
C THR A 50 -14.94 -4.11 -11.70
N LEU A 51 -14.35 -2.91 -11.80
CA LEU A 51 -14.51 -1.87 -10.78
C LEU A 51 -15.87 -1.21 -10.98
N LEU A 52 -16.79 -1.44 -10.05
CA LEU A 52 -18.13 -0.86 -10.10
C LEU A 52 -18.18 0.52 -9.43
N ASN A 53 -17.36 0.72 -8.40
CA ASN A 53 -17.24 1.98 -7.67
C ASN A 53 -15.78 2.44 -7.71
N LEU A 54 -15.57 3.69 -8.11
CA LEU A 54 -14.28 4.36 -8.05
C LEU A 54 -14.33 5.37 -6.90
N PRO A 55 -13.26 5.49 -6.09
CA PRO A 55 -13.20 6.56 -5.11
C PRO A 55 -13.21 7.93 -5.82
N PRO A 56 -13.68 8.98 -5.14
CA PRO A 56 -13.61 10.34 -5.68
C PRO A 56 -12.14 10.75 -5.76
N LEU A 57 -11.55 10.70 -6.95
CA LEU A 57 -10.16 11.09 -7.20
C LEU A 57 -10.10 12.51 -7.76
N PRO A 58 -8.96 13.22 -7.59
CA PRO A 58 -8.77 14.49 -8.26
C PRO A 58 -8.93 14.35 -9.78
N PRO A 59 -9.48 15.36 -10.46
CA PRO A 59 -9.90 15.27 -11.86
C PRO A 59 -8.72 15.14 -12.83
N GLY A 60 -7.49 15.44 -12.40
CA GLY A 60 -6.28 15.37 -13.20
C GLY A 60 -5.02 15.23 -12.33
N PRO A 61 -3.85 15.04 -12.97
CA PRO A 61 -2.58 14.77 -12.31
C PRO A 61 -1.87 16.06 -11.84
N GLU A 62 -2.51 17.22 -11.91
CA GLU A 62 -1.89 18.48 -11.54
C GLU A 62 -1.50 18.46 -10.06
N ALA A 63 -0.28 18.93 -9.76
CA ALA A 63 0.26 18.93 -8.41
C ALA A 63 -0.65 19.66 -7.42
N GLN A 64 -1.25 20.79 -7.84
CA GLN A 64 -2.16 21.56 -7.00
C GLN A 64 -3.46 20.78 -6.68
N ALA A 65 -4.05 20.12 -7.68
CA ALA A 65 -5.26 19.33 -7.49
C ALA A 65 -4.99 18.13 -6.57
N THR A 66 -3.85 17.46 -6.76
CA THR A 66 -3.37 16.37 -5.91
C THR A 66 -3.15 16.82 -4.47
N ALA A 67 -2.51 17.97 -4.26
CA ALA A 67 -2.26 18.52 -2.92
C ALA A 67 -3.56 18.87 -2.19
N VAL A 68 -4.54 19.48 -2.88
CA VAL A 68 -5.87 19.77 -2.32
C VAL A 68 -6.59 18.49 -1.92
N TYR A 69 -6.56 17.46 -2.77
CA TYR A 69 -7.14 16.16 -2.47
C TYR A 69 -6.47 15.48 -1.26
N ILE A 70 -5.14 15.44 -1.22
CA ILE A 70 -4.42 14.85 -0.07
C ILE A 70 -4.79 15.58 1.21
N ARG A 71 -4.87 16.92 1.19
CA ARG A 71 -5.29 17.71 2.35
C ARG A 71 -6.72 17.36 2.78
N SER A 72 -7.68 17.26 1.85
CA SER A 72 -9.07 16.95 2.20
C SER A 72 -9.22 15.56 2.84
N VAL A 73 -8.44 14.58 2.39
CA VAL A 73 -8.38 13.24 3.00
C VAL A 73 -7.79 13.31 4.41
N LEU A 74 -6.67 14.02 4.59
CA LEU A 74 -6.02 14.19 5.90
C LEU A 74 -6.90 14.95 6.90
N ASP A 75 -7.69 15.91 6.43
CA ASP A 75 -8.63 16.70 7.23
C ASP A 75 -9.98 15.97 7.45
N GLY A 76 -10.12 14.72 7.00
CA GLY A 76 -11.31 13.88 7.17
C GLY A 76 -12.52 14.29 6.35
N GLN A 77 -12.35 15.20 5.38
CA GLN A 77 -13.43 15.64 4.48
C GLN A 77 -13.71 14.63 3.37
N GLN A 78 -12.72 13.77 3.07
CA GLN A 78 -12.86 12.64 2.17
C GLN A 78 -12.28 11.39 2.83
N GLU A 79 -12.83 10.23 2.49
CA GLU A 79 -12.32 8.95 2.99
C GLU A 79 -10.97 8.63 2.33
N VAL A 80 -10.10 7.96 3.08
CA VAL A 80 -8.89 7.35 2.50
C VAL A 80 -9.33 6.26 1.51
N PRO A 81 -8.77 6.22 0.29
CA PRO A 81 -9.02 5.12 -0.63
C PRO A 81 -8.76 3.76 0.03
N ALA A 82 -9.71 2.83 -0.10
CA ALA A 82 -9.68 1.56 0.63
C ALA A 82 -8.38 0.76 0.40
N SER A 83 -7.85 0.75 -0.83
CA SER A 83 -6.59 0.06 -1.15
C SER A 83 -5.38 0.66 -0.43
N ILE A 84 -5.35 1.98 -0.24
CA ILE A 84 -4.31 2.69 0.52
C ILE A 84 -4.48 2.40 2.02
N ALA A 85 -5.71 2.40 2.54
CA ALA A 85 -5.97 2.03 3.93
C ALA A 85 -5.52 0.60 4.24
N ILE A 86 -5.79 -0.36 3.34
CA ILE A 86 -5.30 -1.73 3.43
C ILE A 86 -3.76 -1.77 3.44
N GLN A 87 -3.11 -1.03 2.53
CA GLN A 87 -1.66 -0.94 2.49
C GLN A 87 -1.07 -0.44 3.83
N VAL A 88 -1.63 0.64 4.39
CA VAL A 88 -1.19 1.19 5.68
C VAL A 88 -1.38 0.17 6.81
N ALA A 89 -2.52 -0.52 6.86
CA ALA A 89 -2.76 -1.56 7.87
C ALA A 89 -1.70 -2.66 7.82
N HIS A 90 -1.35 -3.14 6.61
CA HIS A 90 -0.29 -4.12 6.40
C HIS A 90 1.09 -3.62 6.81
N ILE A 91 1.42 -2.35 6.53
CA ILE A 91 2.68 -1.73 6.99
C ILE A 91 2.75 -1.70 8.52
N VAL A 92 1.68 -1.27 9.19
CA VAL A 92 1.62 -1.23 10.66
C VAL A 92 1.75 -2.63 11.25
N GLN A 93 1.07 -3.62 10.68
CA GLN A 93 1.16 -5.01 11.12
C GLN A 93 2.59 -5.58 10.98
N LEU A 94 3.22 -5.38 9.82
CA LEU A 94 4.61 -5.81 9.60
C LEU A 94 5.56 -5.14 10.58
N HIS A 95 5.42 -3.83 10.81
CA HIS A 95 6.23 -3.10 11.77
C HIS A 95 6.12 -3.65 13.19
N ALA A 96 4.90 -3.99 13.62
CA ALA A 96 4.68 -4.61 14.92
C ALA A 96 5.40 -5.97 15.03
N GLN A 97 5.30 -6.82 14.01
CA GLN A 97 5.97 -8.13 13.99
C GLN A 97 7.49 -8.03 14.04
N ILE A 98 8.07 -7.03 13.35
CA ILE A 98 9.51 -6.74 13.38
C ILE A 98 9.93 -6.36 14.80
N SER A 99 9.19 -5.44 15.43
CA SER A 99 9.50 -4.92 16.76
C SER A 99 9.47 -6.02 17.82
N TYR A 100 8.47 -6.92 17.78
CA TYR A 100 8.40 -8.06 18.70
C TYR A 100 9.56 -9.05 18.54
N SER A 101 10.01 -9.26 17.29
CA SER A 101 11.08 -10.21 16.99
C SER A 101 12.48 -9.74 17.44
N GLN A 102 12.66 -8.45 17.73
CA GLN A 102 13.93 -7.88 18.19
C GLN A 102 14.09 -7.90 19.72
N ILE A 103 13.00 -8.13 20.45
CA ILE A 103 12.98 -8.12 21.92
C ILE A 103 13.10 -9.55 22.49
N SER A 104 12.93 -10.58 21.65
CA SER A 104 13.05 -12.00 22.00
C SER A 104 14.40 -12.57 21.61
#